data_AF-A0A9N8NGY1-F1
#
_entry.id   AF-A0A9N8NGY1-F1
#
_cell.length_a   1.000
_cell.length_b   1.000
_cell.length_c   1.000
_cell.angle_alpha   90.00
_cell.angle_beta   90.00
_cell.angle_gamma   90.00
#
_symmetry.space_group_name_H-M   'P 1'
#
loop_
_entity.id
_entity.type
_entity.pdbx_description
1 polymer ?
#
loop_
_entity_poly.entity_id
_entity_poly.type
_entity_poly.pdbx_seq_one_letter_code
_entity_poly.pdbx_strand_id
1 'polypeptide(L)'
;MSVPTAQHSAAVFAYHNVGVRCLQVLLARNVRVSLVVTHEDDPSEIIWFDSVAAVCIKHRIPFITPRNPKSEQLLSKVEALQPDFIFSFYYRYMLPTNLLDQAKCGAYNMHGSLLPKYRRRAPVNWAILHGETETGMTLYEMVAKPDAGAIIAQSRIPIFPDETAFEVFGKLSTVAEQTLWNILPDMLEGHIPKLRNDVSRGSYFGRRKPEDGWIDWRQSAQDVYNLHRAVAPPYPGAWTMIDGRKLIIGKGSLSQRIEPHAFVGLLVRDDAILGICGGGQCIMIDELLDDEGQRSPLRVFEVDFEANLEIVRLVAKHKKRLIIPSTSEVYGMCHGDELDTEESQLICGPVKKSRWIYSCSKQLLDRVIFGYGAEGLDFTIFRPFNWIGPGLDSVFTCYSLGWINGQF
;
A
#
# COMPACT_ATOMS: atom_id res chain seq x y z
N MET A 1 32.31 -21.86 19.22
CA MET A 1 30.93 -22.01 19.73
C MET A 1 30.15 -22.78 18.69
N SER A 2 29.66 -23.97 19.02
CA SER A 2 28.87 -24.81 18.11
C SER A 2 27.54 -24.11 17.82
N VAL A 3 27.22 -23.89 16.53
CA VAL A 3 25.89 -23.47 16.11
C VAL A 3 24.90 -24.56 16.54
N PRO A 4 23.84 -24.25 17.30
CA PRO A 4 22.84 -25.24 17.65
C PRO A 4 22.28 -25.87 16.37
N THR A 5 22.34 -27.20 16.26
CA THR A 5 21.68 -27.91 15.17
C THR A 5 20.18 -27.64 15.22
N ALA A 6 19.63 -27.11 14.13
CA ALA A 6 18.19 -26.85 14.00
C ALA A 6 17.41 -28.13 14.33
N GLN A 7 16.57 -28.07 15.36
CA GLN A 7 15.85 -29.22 15.90
C GLN A 7 14.59 -29.55 15.09
N HIS A 8 14.04 -28.56 14.37
CA HIS A 8 12.85 -28.71 13.54
C HIS A 8 13.06 -28.16 12.13
N SER A 9 12.38 -28.79 11.18
CA SER A 9 12.37 -28.45 9.77
C SER A 9 11.00 -27.97 9.30
N ALA A 10 10.98 -27.08 8.31
CA ALA A 10 9.75 -26.57 7.72
C ALA A 10 9.79 -26.49 6.20
N ALA A 11 8.65 -26.77 5.58
CA ALA A 11 8.33 -26.35 4.22
C ALA A 11 7.41 -25.13 4.27
N VAL A 12 7.77 -24.05 3.58
CA VAL A 12 7.11 -22.74 3.71
C VAL A 12 6.48 -22.34 2.39
N PHE A 13 5.18 -22.03 2.42
CA PHE A 13 4.41 -21.48 1.33
C PHE A 13 4.18 -20.01 1.61
N ALA A 14 4.88 -19.11 0.92
CA ALA A 14 4.92 -17.71 1.34
C ALA A 14 4.88 -16.74 0.15
N TYR A 15 4.24 -15.59 0.37
CA TYR A 15 4.23 -14.48 -0.57
C TYR A 15 4.02 -13.15 0.16
N HIS A 16 4.43 -12.04 -0.48
CA HIS A 16 4.21 -10.68 0.03
C HIS A 16 4.92 -10.39 1.38
N ASN A 17 4.73 -9.16 1.90
CA ASN A 17 5.31 -8.69 3.17
C ASN A 17 5.10 -9.66 4.35
N VAL A 18 3.91 -10.23 4.52
CA VAL A 18 3.66 -11.21 5.60
C VAL A 18 4.50 -12.46 5.41
N GLY A 19 4.61 -12.97 4.18
CA GLY A 19 5.49 -14.09 3.85
C GLY A 19 6.95 -13.80 4.17
N VAL A 20 7.44 -12.61 3.81
CA VAL A 20 8.82 -12.17 4.10
C VAL A 20 9.08 -12.12 5.61
N ARG A 21 8.20 -11.44 6.35
CA ARG A 21 8.34 -11.23 7.80
C ARG A 21 8.28 -12.54 8.57
N CYS A 22 7.28 -13.38 8.28
CA CYS A 22 7.15 -14.67 8.96
C CYS A 22 8.26 -15.66 8.58
N LEU A 23 8.75 -15.66 7.33
CA LEU A 23 9.92 -16.45 6.95
C LEU A 23 11.16 -16.03 7.76
N GLN A 24 11.41 -14.73 7.92
CA GLN A 24 12.51 -14.23 8.74
C GLN A 24 12.40 -14.66 10.21
N VAL A 25 11.19 -14.70 10.78
CA VAL A 25 10.96 -15.24 12.13
C VAL A 25 11.40 -16.70 12.25
N LEU A 26 11.01 -17.56 11.29
CA LEU A 26 11.41 -18.97 11.29
C LEU A 26 12.94 -19.11 11.28
N LEU A 27 13.63 -18.33 10.44
CA LEU A 27 15.09 -18.34 10.36
C LEU A 27 15.75 -17.84 11.65
N ALA A 28 15.24 -16.75 12.22
CA ALA A 28 15.76 -16.17 13.47
C ALA A 28 15.56 -17.10 14.67
N ARG A 29 14.52 -17.95 14.64
CA ARG A 29 14.26 -18.98 15.65
C ARG A 29 14.93 -20.33 15.33
N ASN A 30 15.89 -20.35 14.41
CA ASN A 30 16.67 -21.52 14.01
C ASN A 30 15.83 -22.70 13.49
N VAL A 31 14.68 -22.44 12.86
CA VAL A 31 13.92 -23.46 12.12
C VAL A 31 14.61 -23.69 10.78
N ARG A 32 14.91 -24.96 10.46
CA ARG A 32 15.49 -25.33 9.17
C ARG A 32 14.44 -25.25 8.07
N VAL A 33 14.44 -24.17 7.30
CA VAL A 33 13.56 -24.04 6.13
C VAL A 33 14.17 -24.81 4.95
N SER A 34 13.59 -25.96 4.63
CA SER A 34 14.13 -26.88 3.61
C SER A 34 13.70 -26.53 2.18
N LEU A 35 12.52 -25.90 2.04
CA LEU A 35 11.98 -25.46 0.77
C LEU A 35 11.02 -24.29 0.99
N VAL A 36 11.12 -23.27 0.14
CA VAL A 36 10.12 -22.22 0.02
C VAL A 36 9.35 -22.36 -1.30
N VAL A 37 8.04 -22.31 -1.24
CA VAL A 37 7.15 -22.28 -2.41
C VAL A 37 6.53 -20.89 -2.47
N THR A 38 6.79 -20.17 -3.54
CA THR A 38 6.32 -18.79 -3.74
C THR A 38 5.71 -18.64 -5.14
N HIS A 39 5.42 -17.40 -5.56
CA HIS A 39 4.84 -17.11 -6.88
C HIS A 39 5.83 -16.32 -7.73
N GLU A 40 5.68 -16.41 -9.05
CA GLU A 40 6.14 -15.35 -9.93
C GLU A 40 5.20 -14.15 -9.77
N ASP A 41 5.78 -12.95 -9.72
CA ASP A 41 5.00 -11.72 -9.64
C ASP A 41 4.16 -11.55 -10.92
N ASP A 42 2.88 -11.18 -10.77
CA ASP A 42 2.00 -10.95 -11.91
C ASP A 42 2.38 -9.62 -12.57
N PRO A 43 2.73 -9.59 -13.87
CA PRO A 43 3.13 -8.35 -14.55
C PRO A 43 2.00 -7.32 -14.67
N SER A 44 0.74 -7.71 -14.41
CA SER A 44 -0.41 -6.82 -14.34
C SER A 44 -0.70 -6.26 -12.94
N GLU A 45 0.02 -6.72 -11.92
CA GLU A 45 -0.10 -6.25 -10.54
C GLU A 45 0.94 -5.16 -10.25
N ILE A 46 0.51 -4.14 -9.52
CA ILE A 46 1.44 -3.16 -8.97
C ILE A 46 2.21 -3.84 -7.85
N ILE A 47 3.52 -3.99 -8.02
CA ILE A 47 4.40 -4.60 -7.02
C ILE A 47 4.85 -3.53 -6.03
N TRP A 48 4.21 -3.49 -4.87
CA TRP A 48 4.50 -2.56 -3.77
C TRP A 48 4.99 -3.26 -2.50
N PHE A 49 5.34 -4.54 -2.61
CA PHE A 49 5.66 -5.42 -1.50
C PHE A 49 7.03 -6.09 -1.67
N ASP A 50 7.57 -6.56 -0.55
CA ASP A 50 8.85 -7.25 -0.48
C ASP A 50 8.78 -8.65 -1.11
N SER A 51 9.89 -9.07 -1.71
CA SER A 51 10.01 -10.37 -2.37
C SER A 51 10.48 -11.49 -1.44
N VAL A 52 9.66 -12.53 -1.30
CA VAL A 52 10.04 -13.78 -0.60
C VAL A 52 11.21 -14.47 -1.31
N ALA A 53 11.25 -14.44 -2.63
CA ALA A 53 12.36 -15.01 -3.41
C ALA A 53 13.69 -14.30 -3.09
N ALA A 54 13.68 -12.96 -2.92
CA ALA A 54 14.87 -12.22 -2.52
C ALA A 54 15.41 -12.66 -1.15
N VAL A 55 14.53 -12.93 -0.18
CA VAL A 55 14.92 -13.51 1.13
C VAL A 55 15.56 -14.89 0.93
N CYS A 56 14.96 -15.74 0.10
CA CYS A 56 15.48 -17.07 -0.18
C CYS A 56 16.89 -17.02 -0.79
N ILE A 57 17.11 -16.12 -1.76
CA ILE A 57 18.43 -15.92 -2.38
C ILE A 57 19.45 -15.46 -1.32
N LYS A 58 19.10 -14.44 -0.53
CA LYS A 58 19.97 -13.90 0.53
C LYS A 58 20.41 -14.97 1.53
N HIS A 59 19.49 -15.83 1.94
CA HIS A 59 19.73 -16.87 2.95
C HIS A 59 20.08 -18.24 2.34
N ARG A 60 20.24 -18.34 1.02
CA ARG A 60 20.53 -19.58 0.27
C ARG A 60 19.54 -20.71 0.55
N ILE A 61 18.26 -20.35 0.63
CA ILE A 61 17.15 -21.29 0.82
C ILE A 61 16.64 -21.72 -0.56
N PRO A 62 16.53 -23.03 -0.83
CA PRO A 62 15.90 -23.50 -2.06
C PRO A 62 14.46 -22.98 -2.17
N PHE A 63 14.10 -22.43 -3.33
CA PHE A 63 12.72 -22.02 -3.59
C PHE A 63 12.25 -22.40 -5.00
N ILE A 64 10.94 -22.53 -5.16
CA ILE A 64 10.26 -22.85 -6.43
C ILE A 64 8.98 -22.03 -6.59
N THR A 65 8.55 -21.85 -7.84
CA THR A 65 7.35 -21.08 -8.24
C THR A 65 6.37 -21.92 -9.08
N PRO A 66 5.85 -23.04 -8.56
CA PRO A 66 4.98 -23.92 -9.34
C PRO A 66 3.66 -23.21 -9.68
N ARG A 67 3.26 -23.25 -10.95
CA ARG A 67 1.96 -22.73 -11.42
C ARG A 67 0.76 -23.49 -10.82
N ASN A 68 0.95 -24.74 -10.41
CA ASN A 68 -0.08 -25.58 -9.81
C ASN A 68 0.39 -26.13 -8.46
N PRO A 69 -0.22 -25.71 -7.33
CA PRO A 69 0.12 -26.19 -5.99
C PRO A 69 -0.38 -27.63 -5.72
N LYS A 70 -1.17 -28.20 -6.64
CA LYS A 70 -1.68 -29.58 -6.57
C LYS A 70 -0.89 -30.54 -7.47
N SER A 71 0.25 -30.09 -8.00
CA SER A 71 1.08 -30.94 -8.86
C SER A 71 1.70 -32.08 -8.05
N GLU A 72 1.69 -33.29 -8.61
CA GLU A 72 2.36 -34.46 -8.02
C GLU A 72 3.84 -34.20 -7.79
N GLN A 73 4.50 -33.47 -8.69
CA GLN A 73 5.90 -33.08 -8.56
C GLN A 73 6.16 -32.25 -7.30
N LEU A 74 5.26 -31.34 -6.93
CA LEU A 74 5.38 -30.57 -5.70
C LEU A 74 5.15 -31.46 -4.48
N LEU A 75 4.13 -32.32 -4.53
CA LEU A 75 3.85 -33.27 -3.46
C LEU A 75 5.05 -34.17 -3.18
N SER A 76 5.61 -34.83 -4.21
CA SER A 76 6.76 -35.72 -4.06
C SER A 76 8.00 -34.98 -3.53
N LYS A 77 8.19 -33.71 -3.90
CA LYS A 77 9.27 -32.89 -3.32
C LYS A 77 9.06 -32.63 -1.83
N VAL A 78 7.84 -32.26 -1.42
CA VAL A 78 7.53 -32.00 -0.01
C VAL A 78 7.60 -33.30 0.82
N GLU A 79 7.09 -34.40 0.29
CA GLU A 79 7.16 -35.74 0.90
C GLU A 79 8.61 -36.18 1.13
N ALA A 80 9.49 -36.01 0.14
CA ALA A 80 10.91 -36.35 0.26
C ALA A 80 11.65 -35.53 1.34
N LEU A 81 11.15 -34.33 1.69
CA LEU A 81 11.74 -33.49 2.72
C LEU A 81 11.32 -33.88 4.14
N GLN A 82 10.21 -34.63 4.28
CA GLN A 82 9.63 -35.03 5.57
C GLN A 82 9.58 -33.90 6.62
N PRO A 83 8.99 -32.74 6.29
CA PRO A 83 9.05 -31.57 7.16
C PRO A 83 8.33 -31.81 8.49
N ASP A 84 8.83 -31.21 9.56
CA ASP A 84 8.12 -31.21 10.83
C ASP A 84 6.91 -30.28 10.74
N PHE A 85 7.08 -29.09 10.14
CA PHE A 85 6.03 -28.10 9.97
C PHE A 85 5.77 -27.75 8.50
N ILE A 86 4.51 -27.49 8.16
CA ILE A 86 4.16 -26.73 6.96
C ILE A 86 3.60 -25.38 7.40
N PHE A 87 4.16 -24.29 6.87
CA PHE A 87 3.63 -22.96 7.11
C PHE A 87 3.13 -22.33 5.83
N SER A 88 1.95 -21.72 5.87
CA SER A 88 1.40 -20.88 4.83
C SER A 88 1.31 -19.43 5.32
N PHE A 89 2.03 -18.54 4.65
CA PHE A 89 2.08 -17.12 4.96
C PHE A 89 1.65 -16.34 3.72
N TYR A 90 0.36 -16.04 3.61
CA TYR A 90 -0.21 -15.28 2.48
C TYR A 90 -0.02 -15.94 1.11
N TYR A 91 0.20 -17.25 1.08
CA TYR A 91 0.24 -18.01 -0.17
C TYR A 91 -1.11 -17.95 -0.89
N ARG A 92 -1.09 -17.68 -2.20
CA ARG A 92 -2.30 -17.33 -2.96
C ARG A 92 -3.18 -18.52 -3.34
N TYR A 93 -2.63 -19.73 -3.36
CA TYR A 93 -3.37 -20.90 -3.79
C TYR A 93 -3.71 -21.85 -2.63
N MET A 94 -4.83 -22.55 -2.78
CA MET A 94 -5.26 -23.55 -1.82
C MET A 94 -4.34 -24.78 -1.88
N LEU A 95 -3.79 -25.15 -0.73
CA LEU A 95 -2.97 -26.34 -0.57
C LEU A 95 -3.88 -27.58 -0.39
N PRO A 96 -3.63 -28.68 -1.10
CA PRO A 96 -4.44 -29.89 -0.97
C PRO A 96 -4.10 -30.64 0.34
N THR A 97 -5.05 -31.37 0.89
CA THR A 97 -4.89 -32.04 2.20
C THR A 97 -3.75 -33.05 2.21
N ASN A 98 -3.59 -33.83 1.14
CA ASN A 98 -2.48 -34.78 1.01
C ASN A 98 -1.09 -34.14 1.12
N LEU A 99 -0.96 -32.85 0.78
CA LEU A 99 0.25 -32.08 0.97
C LEU A 99 0.38 -31.60 2.44
N LEU A 100 -0.72 -31.16 3.05
CA LEU A 100 -0.75 -30.76 4.46
C LEU A 100 -0.39 -31.92 5.39
N ASP A 101 -0.85 -33.13 5.07
CA ASP A 101 -0.65 -34.36 5.83
C ASP A 101 0.83 -34.81 5.85
N GLN A 102 1.71 -34.19 5.05
CA GLN A 102 3.15 -34.47 5.05
C GLN A 102 3.88 -33.84 6.25
N ALA A 103 3.25 -32.89 6.95
CA ALA A 103 3.84 -32.24 8.13
C ALA A 103 3.65 -33.07 9.40
N LYS A 104 4.74 -33.49 10.05
CA LYS A 104 4.67 -34.35 11.26
C LYS A 104 4.04 -33.66 12.47
N CYS A 105 4.32 -32.37 12.66
CA CYS A 105 3.83 -31.54 13.75
C CYS A 105 2.61 -30.70 13.37
N GLY A 106 2.23 -30.69 12.08
CA GLY A 106 1.05 -30.00 11.58
C GLY A 106 1.33 -28.89 10.58
N ALA A 107 0.26 -28.41 9.96
CA ALA A 107 0.30 -27.38 8.93
C ALA A 107 -0.50 -26.15 9.38
N TYR A 108 0.08 -24.95 9.28
CA TYR A 108 -0.46 -23.73 9.87
C TYR A 108 -0.51 -22.57 8.88
N ASN A 109 -1.57 -21.76 8.92
CA ASN A 109 -1.71 -20.58 8.08
C ASN A 109 -1.82 -19.30 8.91
N MET A 110 -1.16 -18.25 8.43
CA MET A 110 -1.28 -16.89 8.97
C MET A 110 -2.30 -16.10 8.16
N HIS A 111 -3.39 -15.68 8.81
CA HIS A 111 -4.50 -14.96 8.20
C HIS A 111 -4.70 -13.57 8.79
N GLY A 112 -4.96 -12.58 7.92
CA GLY A 112 -5.07 -11.16 8.27
C GLY A 112 -6.42 -10.71 8.82
N SER A 113 -7.03 -11.51 9.71
CA SER A 113 -8.18 -11.08 10.49
C SER A 113 -8.23 -11.73 11.87
N LEU A 114 -9.13 -11.24 12.72
CA LEU A 114 -9.55 -11.92 13.95
C LEU A 114 -10.58 -13.03 13.62
N LEU A 115 -10.10 -14.22 13.27
CA LEU A 115 -10.97 -15.38 13.01
C LEU A 115 -11.90 -15.64 14.22
N PRO A 116 -13.17 -16.01 13.99
CA PRO A 116 -13.77 -16.43 12.71
C PRO A 116 -14.28 -15.30 11.79
N LYS A 117 -14.06 -14.01 12.12
CA LYS A 117 -14.49 -12.89 11.27
C LYS A 117 -13.59 -12.74 10.04
N TYR A 118 -14.15 -12.22 8.94
CA TYR A 118 -13.44 -11.87 7.70
C TYR A 118 -12.60 -13.02 7.12
N ARG A 119 -13.19 -14.21 7.03
CA ARG A 119 -12.54 -15.36 6.38
C ARG A 119 -12.37 -15.14 4.87
N ARG A 120 -11.52 -15.97 4.27
CA ARG A 120 -11.15 -16.01 2.85
C ARG A 120 -10.20 -14.90 2.42
N ARG A 121 -10.64 -13.96 1.58
CA ARG A 121 -9.74 -13.08 0.81
C ARG A 121 -9.97 -11.61 1.14
N ALA A 122 -8.93 -10.81 0.98
CA ALA A 122 -8.91 -9.36 1.21
C ALA A 122 -9.49 -8.93 2.58
N PRO A 123 -9.16 -9.61 3.70
CA PRO A 123 -9.81 -9.37 4.99
C PRO A 123 -9.65 -7.92 5.48
N VAL A 124 -8.48 -7.32 5.27
CA VAL A 124 -8.16 -5.94 5.69
C VAL A 124 -9.04 -4.93 4.96
N ASN A 125 -9.15 -5.04 3.64
CA ASN A 125 -10.00 -4.17 2.84
C ASN A 125 -11.47 -4.31 3.25
N TRP A 126 -11.92 -5.52 3.55
CA TRP A 126 -13.29 -5.76 4.01
C TRP A 126 -13.55 -5.19 5.40
N ALA A 127 -12.62 -5.31 6.35
CA ALA A 127 -12.75 -4.75 7.69
C ALA A 127 -12.89 -3.22 7.64
N ILE A 128 -12.07 -2.55 6.83
CA ILE A 128 -12.12 -1.09 6.67
C ILE A 128 -13.40 -0.67 5.96
N LEU A 129 -13.81 -1.39 4.92
CA LEU A 129 -15.06 -1.10 4.19
C LEU A 129 -16.29 -1.16 5.11
N HIS A 130 -16.31 -2.12 6.04
CA HIS A 130 -17.39 -2.27 7.02
C HIS A 130 -17.24 -1.37 8.27
N GLY A 131 -16.24 -0.49 8.30
CA GLY A 131 -16.04 0.45 9.40
C GLY A 131 -15.61 -0.19 10.71
N GLU A 132 -14.93 -1.34 10.67
CA GLU A 132 -14.38 -1.97 11.87
C GLU A 132 -13.34 -1.05 12.55
N THR A 133 -13.33 -1.03 13.87
CA THR A 133 -12.39 -0.26 14.69
C THR A 133 -11.21 -1.10 15.19
N GLU A 134 -11.25 -2.41 14.97
CA GLU A 134 -10.15 -3.32 15.26
C GLU A 134 -10.05 -4.44 14.20
N THR A 135 -8.84 -4.94 14.02
CA THR A 135 -8.56 -6.16 13.23
C THR A 135 -7.38 -6.89 13.87
N GLY A 136 -6.78 -7.86 13.18
CA GLY A 136 -5.66 -8.60 13.74
C GLY A 136 -5.11 -9.67 12.82
N MET A 137 -4.15 -10.42 13.37
CA MET A 137 -3.56 -11.60 12.73
C MET A 137 -3.96 -12.85 13.51
N THR A 138 -4.27 -13.92 12.80
CA THR A 138 -4.54 -15.23 13.38
C THR A 138 -3.65 -16.29 12.74
N LEU A 139 -2.88 -17.00 13.56
CA LEU A 139 -2.25 -18.26 13.20
C LEU A 139 -3.22 -19.39 13.56
N TYR A 140 -3.58 -20.22 12.59
CA TYR A 140 -4.50 -21.35 12.81
C TYR A 140 -4.03 -22.60 12.07
N GLU A 141 -4.48 -23.76 12.54
CA GLU A 141 -4.23 -25.06 11.90
C GLU A 141 -4.99 -25.16 10.56
N MET A 142 -4.29 -25.57 9.51
CA MET A 142 -4.90 -25.79 8.20
C MET A 142 -5.61 -27.14 8.18
N VAL A 143 -6.88 -27.13 7.81
CA VAL A 143 -7.71 -28.32 7.60
C VAL A 143 -8.37 -28.24 6.22
N ALA A 144 -9.01 -29.33 5.76
CA ALA A 144 -9.65 -29.39 4.44
C ALA A 144 -10.60 -28.22 4.15
N LYS A 145 -11.32 -27.74 5.18
CA LYS A 145 -12.16 -26.55 5.09
C LYS A 145 -11.31 -25.30 5.36
N PRO A 146 -11.21 -24.35 4.42
CA PRO A 146 -10.38 -23.15 4.60
C PRO A 146 -10.86 -22.31 5.78
N ASP A 147 -9.90 -21.76 6.52
CA ASP A 147 -10.08 -20.84 7.66
C ASP A 147 -10.99 -21.40 8.78
N ALA A 148 -11.02 -22.73 8.96
CA ALA A 148 -11.90 -23.41 9.90
C ALA A 148 -11.18 -24.23 10.97
N GLY A 149 -9.85 -24.40 10.88
CA GLY A 149 -9.10 -25.16 11.89
C GLY A 149 -8.93 -24.38 13.19
N ALA A 150 -8.34 -25.05 14.19
CA ALA A 150 -8.15 -24.50 15.52
C ALA A 150 -7.24 -23.27 15.50
N ILE A 151 -7.58 -22.26 16.27
CA ILE A 151 -6.75 -21.06 16.43
C ILE A 151 -5.59 -21.41 17.35
N ILE A 152 -4.36 -21.13 16.90
CA ILE A 152 -3.13 -21.36 17.66
C ILE A 152 -2.74 -20.08 18.39
N ALA A 153 -2.74 -18.95 17.68
CA ALA A 153 -2.49 -17.64 18.26
C ALA A 153 -3.25 -16.56 17.52
N GLN A 154 -3.60 -15.50 18.22
CA GLN A 154 -4.28 -14.34 17.65
C GLN A 154 -3.78 -13.06 18.31
N SER A 155 -3.56 -12.02 17.53
CA SER A 155 -3.13 -10.71 18.01
C SER A 155 -3.99 -9.62 17.37
N ARG A 156 -4.43 -8.65 18.17
CA ARG A 156 -5.33 -7.57 17.74
C ARG A 156 -4.60 -6.25 17.59
N ILE A 157 -5.09 -5.40 16.70
CA ILE A 157 -4.67 -4.00 16.55
C ILE A 157 -5.88 -3.09 16.33
N PRO A 158 -5.79 -1.82 16.75
CA PRO A 158 -6.79 -0.82 16.40
C PRO A 158 -6.70 -0.44 14.92
N ILE A 159 -7.84 -0.08 14.34
CA ILE A 159 -7.97 0.67 13.10
C ILE A 159 -8.39 2.09 13.47
N PHE A 160 -7.54 3.08 13.17
CA PHE A 160 -7.86 4.47 13.43
C PHE A 160 -8.76 5.04 12.31
N PRO A 161 -9.53 6.12 12.60
CA PRO A 161 -10.57 6.61 11.70
C PRO A 161 -10.13 6.95 10.27
N ASP A 162 -8.90 7.46 10.10
CA ASP A 162 -8.38 7.93 8.82
C ASP A 162 -7.38 6.96 8.18
N GLU A 163 -7.13 5.81 8.81
CA GLU A 163 -6.20 4.83 8.25
C GLU A 163 -6.79 4.13 7.02
N THR A 164 -5.96 4.02 6.00
CA THR A 164 -6.20 3.28 4.78
C THR A 164 -5.90 1.80 4.94
N ALA A 165 -6.39 0.98 3.99
CA ALA A 165 -6.06 -0.44 3.94
C ALA A 165 -4.56 -0.72 3.84
N PHE A 166 -3.82 0.16 3.17
CA PHE A 166 -2.38 0.04 3.03
C PHE A 166 -1.67 0.22 4.39
N GLU A 167 -2.03 1.26 5.14
CA GLU A 167 -1.43 1.55 6.46
C GLU A 167 -1.78 0.46 7.49
N VAL A 168 -3.05 0.03 7.54
CA VAL A 168 -3.47 -1.07 8.41
C VAL A 168 -2.75 -2.36 8.03
N PHE A 169 -2.57 -2.64 6.74
CA PHE A 169 -1.83 -3.81 6.27
C PHE A 169 -0.34 -3.74 6.66
N GLY A 170 0.26 -2.55 6.63
CA GLY A 170 1.62 -2.30 7.14
C GLY A 170 1.75 -2.70 8.61
N LYS A 171 0.82 -2.24 9.47
CA LYS A 171 0.77 -2.66 10.88
C LYS A 171 0.58 -4.17 11.03
N LEU A 172 -0.35 -4.76 10.28
CA LEU A 172 -0.61 -6.20 10.32
C LEU A 172 0.60 -7.05 9.94
N SER A 173 1.44 -6.57 9.03
CA SER A 173 2.68 -7.28 8.65
C SER A 173 3.64 -7.41 9.84
N THR A 174 3.77 -6.37 10.65
CA THR A 174 4.54 -6.40 11.91
C THR A 174 3.87 -7.26 12.98
N VAL A 175 2.54 -7.20 13.08
CA VAL A 175 1.78 -8.02 14.03
C VAL A 175 1.92 -9.50 13.68
N ALA A 176 1.95 -9.87 12.40
CA ALA A 176 2.12 -11.25 11.96
C ALA A 176 3.45 -11.84 12.43
N GLU A 177 4.52 -11.06 12.31
CA GLU A 177 5.84 -11.36 12.85
C GLU A 177 5.77 -11.59 14.36
N GLN A 178 5.16 -10.67 15.11
CA GLN A 178 5.03 -10.78 16.57
C GLN A 178 4.19 -12.00 17.00
N THR A 179 3.05 -12.24 16.34
CA THR A 179 2.17 -13.38 16.61
C THR A 179 2.94 -14.68 16.45
N LEU A 180 3.67 -14.86 15.34
CA LEU A 180 4.47 -16.05 15.11
C LEU A 180 5.66 -16.13 16.07
N TRP A 181 6.38 -15.03 16.27
CA TRP A 181 7.55 -14.97 17.16
C TRP A 181 7.21 -15.44 18.57
N ASN A 182 6.05 -15.04 19.10
CA ASN A 182 5.64 -15.36 20.46
C ASN A 182 5.26 -16.83 20.61
N ILE A 183 4.51 -17.40 19.66
CA ILE A 183 3.97 -18.77 19.80
C ILE A 183 4.91 -19.86 19.30
N LEU A 184 5.83 -19.54 18.38
CA LEU A 184 6.72 -20.52 17.78
C LEU A 184 7.57 -21.32 18.78
N PRO A 185 8.19 -20.75 19.84
CA PRO A 185 8.92 -21.57 20.82
C PRO A 185 8.06 -22.69 21.44
N ASP A 186 6.83 -22.38 21.87
CA ASP A 186 5.91 -23.40 22.41
C ASP A 186 5.59 -24.48 21.37
N MET A 187 5.41 -24.07 20.10
CA MET A 187 5.17 -25.02 19.01
C MET A 187 6.36 -25.96 18.78
N LEU A 188 7.59 -25.46 18.85
CA LEU A 188 8.81 -26.27 18.71
C LEU A 188 8.95 -27.27 19.87
N GLU A 189 8.51 -26.91 21.07
CA GLU A 189 8.48 -27.83 22.21
C GLU A 189 7.32 -28.84 22.17
N GLY A 190 6.43 -28.73 21.18
CA GLY A 190 5.24 -29.59 21.04
C GLY A 190 4.02 -29.13 21.84
N HIS A 191 4.09 -27.97 22.48
CA HIS A 191 3.00 -27.35 23.23
C HIS A 191 2.15 -26.45 22.32
N ILE A 192 1.33 -27.06 21.47
CA ILE A 192 0.54 -26.31 20.48
C ILE A 192 -0.90 -26.09 20.99
N PRO A 193 -1.27 -24.87 21.43
CA PRO A 193 -2.62 -24.59 21.87
C PRO A 193 -3.62 -24.73 20.71
N LYS A 194 -4.78 -25.33 20.99
CA LYS A 194 -5.86 -25.49 20.00
C LYS A 194 -7.13 -24.83 20.49
N LEU A 195 -7.24 -23.52 20.28
CA LEU A 195 -8.42 -22.75 20.65
C LEU A 195 -9.56 -22.99 19.66
N ARG A 196 -10.80 -23.02 20.17
CA ARG A 196 -11.99 -23.27 19.35
C ARG A 196 -12.23 -22.14 18.35
N ASN A 197 -12.33 -22.50 17.07
CA ASN A 197 -12.72 -21.61 15.98
C ASN A 197 -14.21 -21.84 15.62
N ASP A 198 -15.12 -21.07 16.22
CA ASP A 198 -16.56 -21.21 15.95
C ASP A 198 -16.96 -20.52 14.63
N VAL A 199 -16.81 -21.26 13.54
CA VAL A 199 -17.10 -20.76 12.18
C VAL A 199 -18.55 -20.30 11.97
N SER A 200 -19.50 -20.68 12.83
CA SER A 200 -20.90 -20.25 12.75
C SER A 200 -21.10 -18.80 13.15
N ARG A 201 -20.17 -18.25 13.95
CA ARG A 201 -20.16 -16.85 14.42
C ARG A 201 -19.29 -15.94 13.56
N GLY A 202 -18.78 -16.46 12.45
CA GLY A 202 -17.87 -15.77 11.55
C GLY A 202 -18.53 -15.14 10.33
N SER A 203 -17.78 -14.31 9.63
CA SER A 203 -18.14 -13.75 8.33
C SER A 203 -17.19 -14.29 7.25
N TYR A 204 -17.62 -14.28 5.99
CA TYR A 204 -16.79 -14.68 4.85
C TYR A 204 -16.99 -13.69 3.71
N PHE A 205 -15.91 -13.32 3.05
CA PHE A 205 -15.98 -12.39 1.93
C PHE A 205 -15.18 -12.86 0.72
N GLY A 206 -15.65 -12.46 -0.46
CA GLY A 206 -15.05 -12.84 -1.73
C GLY A 206 -13.81 -12.02 -2.09
N ARG A 207 -13.22 -12.36 -3.24
CA ARG A 207 -12.22 -11.51 -3.90
C ARG A 207 -12.91 -10.21 -4.33
N ARG A 208 -12.26 -9.07 -4.08
CA ARG A 208 -12.65 -7.78 -4.66
C ARG A 208 -11.99 -7.54 -6.02
N LYS A 209 -12.65 -6.78 -6.87
CA LYS A 209 -12.17 -6.34 -8.18
C LYS A 209 -12.11 -4.80 -8.24
N PRO A 210 -11.38 -4.20 -9.20
CA PRO A 210 -11.36 -2.75 -9.39
C PRO A 210 -12.75 -2.12 -9.58
N GLU A 211 -13.71 -2.86 -10.16
CA GLU A 211 -15.08 -2.38 -10.35
C GLU A 211 -15.83 -2.19 -9.04
N ASP A 212 -15.47 -2.94 -7.99
CA ASP A 212 -16.02 -2.77 -6.64
C ASP A 212 -15.56 -1.46 -5.97
N GLY A 213 -14.69 -0.69 -6.62
CA GLY A 213 -14.29 0.67 -6.22
C GLY A 213 -15.24 1.76 -6.70
N TRP A 214 -16.29 1.45 -7.47
CA TRP A 214 -17.25 2.44 -7.94
C TRP A 214 -17.99 3.09 -6.77
N ILE A 215 -18.01 4.43 -6.75
CA ILE A 215 -18.67 5.21 -5.72
C ILE A 215 -20.15 5.36 -6.06
N ASP A 216 -21.01 4.81 -5.21
CA ASP A 216 -22.43 5.15 -5.17
C ASP A 216 -22.64 6.33 -4.22
N TRP A 217 -22.71 7.53 -4.77
CA TRP A 217 -22.91 8.78 -4.03
C TRP A 217 -24.25 8.84 -3.26
N ARG A 218 -25.17 7.89 -3.44
CA ARG A 218 -26.41 7.83 -2.65
C ARG A 218 -26.19 7.24 -1.26
N GLN A 219 -25.07 6.56 -1.02
CA GLN A 219 -24.71 6.02 0.29
C GLN A 219 -24.34 7.13 1.27
N SER A 220 -24.17 6.80 2.56
CA SER A 220 -23.75 7.79 3.56
C SER A 220 -22.32 8.29 3.29
N ALA A 221 -21.97 9.47 3.79
CA ALA A 221 -20.58 9.96 3.68
C ALA A 221 -19.58 9.00 4.34
N GLN A 222 -19.99 8.34 5.44
CA GLN A 222 -19.17 7.35 6.12
C GLN A 222 -18.90 6.12 5.25
N ASP A 223 -19.90 5.60 4.53
CA ASP A 223 -19.73 4.42 3.68
C ASP A 223 -18.85 4.75 2.47
N VAL A 224 -19.05 5.91 1.84
CA VAL A 224 -18.19 6.38 0.75
C VAL A 224 -16.76 6.60 1.24
N TYR A 225 -16.58 7.16 2.43
CA TYR A 225 -15.26 7.34 3.03
C TYR A 225 -14.58 6.00 3.38
N ASN A 226 -15.32 5.05 3.92
CA ASN A 226 -14.83 3.70 4.20
C ASN A 226 -14.42 2.99 2.90
N LEU A 227 -15.18 3.17 1.81
CA LEU A 227 -14.79 2.69 0.49
C LEU A 227 -13.48 3.32 0.04
N HIS A 228 -13.36 4.65 0.11
CA HIS A 228 -12.14 5.37 -0.21
C HIS A 228 -10.93 4.81 0.55
N ARG A 229 -11.00 4.73 1.88
CA ARG A 229 -9.91 4.18 2.71
C ARG A 229 -9.62 2.71 2.41
N ALA A 230 -10.64 1.90 2.14
CA ALA A 230 -10.50 0.46 1.89
C ALA A 230 -9.79 0.12 0.58
N VAL A 231 -9.82 1.03 -0.40
CA VAL A 231 -9.18 0.81 -1.72
C VAL A 231 -8.25 1.96 -2.13
N ALA A 232 -7.82 2.80 -1.20
CA ALA A 232 -6.84 3.85 -1.46
C ALA A 232 -5.53 3.28 -2.04
N PRO A 233 -4.74 4.07 -2.79
CA PRO A 233 -3.44 3.63 -3.32
C PRO A 233 -2.58 2.91 -2.25
N PRO A 234 -1.88 1.82 -2.60
CA PRO A 234 -1.62 1.31 -3.95
C PRO A 234 -2.71 0.37 -4.52
N TYR A 235 -3.88 0.27 -3.87
CA TYR A 235 -5.03 -0.43 -4.46
C TYR A 235 -5.66 0.40 -5.61
N PRO A 236 -6.59 -0.17 -6.40
CA PRO A 236 -7.14 0.50 -7.60
C PRO A 236 -7.91 1.81 -7.38
N GLY A 237 -8.15 2.24 -6.13
CA GLY A 237 -8.82 3.49 -5.81
C GLY A 237 -10.35 3.41 -5.82
N ALA A 238 -10.98 4.29 -5.04
CA ALA A 238 -12.42 4.54 -5.13
C ALA A 238 -12.67 5.57 -6.24
N TRP A 239 -13.62 5.31 -7.13
CA TRP A 239 -13.72 6.06 -8.39
C TRP A 239 -15.14 6.42 -8.80
N THR A 240 -15.26 7.47 -9.60
CA THR A 240 -16.51 7.95 -10.20
C THR A 240 -16.29 8.38 -11.65
N MET A 241 -17.36 8.74 -12.35
CA MET A 241 -17.31 9.19 -13.75
C MET A 241 -17.78 10.65 -13.86
N ILE A 242 -17.01 11.48 -14.56
CA ILE A 242 -17.41 12.84 -14.99
C ILE A 242 -17.21 12.94 -16.50
N ASP A 243 -18.25 13.30 -17.24
CA ASP A 243 -18.19 13.50 -18.71
C ASP A 243 -17.47 12.37 -19.46
N GLY A 244 -17.75 11.12 -19.07
CA GLY A 244 -17.14 9.94 -19.68
C GLY A 244 -15.70 9.64 -19.25
N ARG A 245 -15.13 10.42 -18.32
CA ARG A 245 -13.79 10.19 -17.74
C ARG A 245 -13.89 9.60 -16.34
N LYS A 246 -13.09 8.57 -16.08
CA LYS A 246 -12.95 7.98 -14.75
C LYS A 246 -12.02 8.85 -13.91
N LEU A 247 -12.47 9.21 -12.71
CA LEU A 247 -11.67 9.91 -11.72
C LEU A 247 -11.62 9.09 -10.43
N ILE A 248 -10.44 8.96 -9.86
CA ILE A 248 -10.16 8.23 -8.62
C ILE A 248 -9.96 9.25 -7.50
N ILE A 249 -10.53 9.01 -6.32
CA ILE A 249 -10.21 9.79 -5.13
C ILE A 249 -8.84 9.35 -4.62
N GLY A 250 -7.83 10.20 -4.81
CA GLY A 250 -6.48 9.99 -4.29
C GLY A 250 -6.42 10.25 -2.79
N LYS A 251 -6.99 11.37 -2.35
CA LYS A 251 -7.03 11.79 -0.95
C LYS A 251 -8.36 12.48 -0.66
N GLY A 252 -8.99 12.08 0.43
CA GLY A 252 -10.17 12.74 0.96
C GLY A 252 -10.32 12.53 2.47
N SER A 253 -11.26 13.25 3.05
CA SER A 253 -11.59 13.20 4.49
C SER A 253 -13.09 13.31 4.71
N LEU A 254 -13.56 12.83 5.86
CA LEU A 254 -14.95 13.09 6.27
C LEU A 254 -15.14 14.57 6.60
N SER A 255 -16.24 15.13 6.14
CA SER A 255 -16.61 16.51 6.44
C SER A 255 -17.82 16.55 7.38
N GLN A 256 -17.82 17.52 8.29
CA GLN A 256 -19.01 17.89 9.07
C GLN A 256 -19.98 18.76 8.28
N ARG A 257 -19.60 19.18 7.06
CA ARG A 257 -20.45 19.96 6.17
C ARG A 257 -21.64 19.12 5.70
N ILE A 258 -22.81 19.77 5.65
CA ILE A 258 -24.04 19.20 5.12
C ILE A 258 -24.56 20.15 4.04
N GLU A 259 -24.88 19.60 2.88
CA GLU A 259 -25.44 20.28 1.72
C GLU A 259 -26.81 19.64 1.38
N PRO A 260 -27.86 19.93 2.18
CA PRO A 260 -29.12 19.18 2.14
C PRO A 260 -29.92 19.37 0.84
N HIS A 261 -29.58 20.39 0.06
CA HIS A 261 -30.23 20.72 -1.20
C HIS A 261 -29.36 20.45 -2.43
N ALA A 262 -28.12 19.97 -2.24
CA ALA A 262 -27.25 19.62 -3.35
C ALA A 262 -27.59 18.23 -3.89
N PHE A 263 -27.39 18.04 -5.19
CA PHE A 263 -27.45 16.72 -5.79
C PHE A 263 -26.24 15.89 -5.36
N VAL A 264 -26.46 14.59 -5.16
CA VAL A 264 -25.38 13.64 -4.88
C VAL A 264 -24.38 13.60 -6.04
N GLY A 265 -23.09 13.46 -5.75
CA GLY A 265 -22.02 13.53 -6.73
C GLY A 265 -20.93 14.53 -6.34
N LEU A 266 -20.14 14.97 -7.32
CA LEU A 266 -19.07 15.92 -7.08
C LEU A 266 -19.58 17.36 -7.24
N LEU A 267 -19.23 18.22 -6.28
CA LEU A 267 -19.52 19.65 -6.27
C LEU A 267 -18.23 20.41 -6.01
N VAL A 268 -17.92 21.39 -6.88
CA VAL A 268 -16.85 22.37 -6.62
C VAL A 268 -17.49 23.63 -6.05
N ARG A 269 -17.05 24.05 -4.86
CA ARG A 269 -17.53 25.26 -4.20
C ARG A 269 -16.46 25.81 -3.27
N ASP A 270 -16.25 27.12 -3.29
CA ASP A 270 -15.28 27.82 -2.44
C ASP A 270 -13.87 27.22 -2.52
N ASP A 271 -13.41 26.93 -3.75
CA ASP A 271 -12.13 26.25 -4.06
C ASP A 271 -11.95 24.85 -3.43
N ALA A 272 -13.02 24.26 -2.90
CA ALA A 272 -13.03 22.90 -2.39
C ALA A 272 -13.79 21.96 -3.33
N ILE A 273 -13.32 20.71 -3.42
CA ILE A 273 -14.05 19.62 -4.07
C ILE A 273 -14.78 18.84 -2.97
N LEU A 274 -16.10 18.79 -3.07
CA LEU A 274 -16.96 18.04 -2.16
C LEU A 274 -17.56 16.85 -2.90
N GLY A 275 -17.52 15.69 -2.27
CA GLY A 275 -18.37 14.56 -2.61
C GLY A 275 -19.65 14.62 -1.80
N ILE A 276 -20.75 15.03 -2.43
CA ILE A 276 -22.08 15.09 -1.84
C ILE A 276 -22.66 13.68 -1.82
N CYS A 277 -22.93 13.19 -0.63
CA CYS A 277 -23.43 11.86 -0.34
C CYS A 277 -24.93 11.88 0.05
N GLY A 278 -25.50 10.71 0.33
CA GLY A 278 -26.87 10.55 0.80
C GLY A 278 -27.19 11.44 2.00
N GLY A 279 -28.38 12.05 2.00
CA GLY A 279 -28.80 12.99 3.04
C GLY A 279 -28.04 14.33 3.05
N GLY A 280 -27.28 14.64 1.99
CA GLY A 280 -26.49 15.87 1.88
C GLY A 280 -25.19 15.84 2.68
N GLN A 281 -24.83 14.71 3.30
CA GLN A 281 -23.55 14.56 4.00
C GLN A 281 -22.39 14.68 3.00
N CYS A 282 -21.22 15.14 3.44
CA CYS A 282 -20.11 15.41 2.54
C CYS A 282 -18.84 14.63 2.91
N ILE A 283 -18.10 14.20 1.89
CA ILE A 283 -16.65 13.99 1.99
C ILE A 283 -15.93 15.18 1.34
N MET A 284 -14.81 15.61 1.92
CA MET A 284 -13.92 16.57 1.27
C MET A 284 -12.89 15.80 0.45
N ILE A 285 -12.62 16.26 -0.76
CA ILE A 285 -11.68 15.62 -1.68
C ILE A 285 -10.53 16.59 -1.92
N ASP A 286 -9.38 16.23 -1.38
CA ASP A 286 -8.14 17.00 -1.51
C ASP A 286 -7.42 16.68 -2.82
N GLU A 287 -7.62 15.47 -3.36
CA GLU A 287 -6.92 15.01 -4.55
C GLU A 287 -7.79 14.06 -5.39
N LEU A 288 -7.89 14.39 -6.68
CA LEU A 288 -8.43 13.51 -7.72
C LEU A 288 -7.30 13.07 -8.66
N LEU A 289 -7.34 11.78 -9.01
CA LEU A 289 -6.43 11.13 -9.94
C LEU A 289 -7.20 10.70 -11.18
N ASP A 290 -6.50 10.56 -12.31
CA ASP A 290 -7.02 9.98 -13.54
C ASP A 290 -7.16 8.45 -13.45
N ASP A 291 -7.51 7.80 -14.56
CA ASP A 291 -7.70 6.36 -14.64
C ASP A 291 -6.40 5.55 -14.50
N GLU A 292 -5.24 6.19 -14.71
CA GLU A 292 -3.91 5.64 -14.43
C GLU A 292 -3.46 5.88 -12.98
N GLY A 293 -4.28 6.53 -12.15
CA GLY A 293 -3.94 6.86 -10.77
C GLY A 293 -2.92 7.99 -10.66
N GLN A 294 -2.83 8.86 -11.68
CA GLN A 294 -1.94 10.01 -11.71
C GLN A 294 -2.72 11.31 -11.54
N ARG A 295 -2.07 12.37 -11.02
CA ARG A 295 -2.66 13.71 -11.10
C ARG A 295 -2.84 14.09 -12.57
N SER A 296 -3.95 14.77 -12.89
CA SER A 296 -4.23 15.25 -14.25
C SER A 296 -2.99 15.90 -14.86
N PRO A 297 -2.41 15.33 -15.94
CA PRO A 297 -1.18 15.85 -16.52
C PRO A 297 -1.31 17.31 -16.96
N LEU A 298 -2.48 17.68 -17.49
CA LEU A 298 -2.78 19.06 -17.88
C LEU A 298 -2.81 19.99 -16.67
N ARG A 299 -3.38 19.54 -15.55
CA ARG A 299 -3.42 20.36 -14.33
C ARG A 299 -2.04 20.58 -13.74
N VAL A 300 -1.19 19.54 -13.79
CA VAL A 300 0.22 19.65 -13.43
C VAL A 300 0.90 20.70 -14.31
N PHE A 301 0.71 20.67 -15.63
CA PHE A 301 1.26 21.68 -16.54
C PHE A 301 0.73 23.11 -16.24
N GLU A 302 -0.58 23.27 -16.08
CA GLU A 302 -1.22 24.57 -15.78
C GLU A 302 -0.64 25.20 -14.50
N VAL A 303 -0.51 24.40 -13.43
CA VAL A 303 -0.04 24.90 -12.13
C VAL A 303 1.49 25.05 -12.09
N ASP A 304 2.23 24.01 -12.49
CA ASP A 304 3.68 23.98 -12.34
C ASP A 304 4.42 24.77 -13.43
N PHE A 305 3.79 25.01 -14.58
CA PHE A 305 4.37 25.80 -15.66
C PHE A 305 3.63 27.12 -15.89
N GLU A 306 2.36 27.10 -16.31
CA GLU A 306 1.68 28.33 -16.77
C GLU A 306 1.55 29.38 -15.67
N ALA A 307 1.00 29.00 -14.51
CA ALA A 307 0.84 29.91 -13.37
C ALA A 307 2.19 30.43 -12.84
N ASN A 308 3.21 29.57 -12.79
CA ASN A 308 4.55 29.97 -12.35
C ASN A 308 5.24 30.89 -13.38
N LEU A 309 5.03 30.66 -14.68
CA LEU A 309 5.58 31.51 -15.74
C LEU A 309 5.03 32.94 -15.67
N GLU A 310 3.76 33.11 -15.31
CA GLU A 310 3.19 34.44 -15.07
C GLU A 310 3.93 35.17 -13.94
N ILE A 311 4.26 34.48 -12.86
CA ILE A 311 5.05 35.03 -11.74
C ILE A 311 6.46 35.42 -12.23
N VAL A 312 7.14 34.55 -12.98
CA VAL A 312 8.48 34.85 -13.54
C VAL A 312 8.43 36.11 -14.41
N ARG A 313 7.44 36.24 -15.28
CA ARG A 313 7.23 37.42 -16.14
C ARG A 313 7.02 38.69 -15.31
N LEU A 314 6.23 38.62 -14.24
CA LEU A 314 6.01 39.76 -13.34
C LEU A 314 7.31 40.16 -12.63
N VAL A 315 8.06 39.18 -12.11
CA VAL A 315 9.34 39.41 -11.43
C VAL A 315 10.35 40.08 -12.37
N ALA A 316 10.46 39.59 -13.61
CA ALA A 316 11.31 40.19 -14.65
C ALA A 316 10.86 41.62 -14.99
N LYS A 317 9.56 41.83 -15.25
CA LYS A 317 8.98 43.14 -15.55
C LYS A 317 9.29 44.17 -14.45
N HIS A 318 9.23 43.74 -13.18
CA HIS A 318 9.43 44.60 -12.03
C HIS A 318 10.88 44.59 -11.49
N LYS A 319 11.82 43.97 -12.21
CA LYS A 319 13.24 43.86 -11.86
C LYS A 319 13.45 43.41 -10.41
N LYS A 320 12.67 42.43 -9.97
CA LYS A 320 12.84 41.80 -8.66
C LYS A 320 13.75 40.58 -8.79
N ARG A 321 14.43 40.22 -7.70
CA ARG A 321 15.19 38.97 -7.63
C ARG A 321 14.23 37.80 -7.54
N LEU A 322 14.43 36.78 -8.37
CA LEU A 322 13.67 35.54 -8.36
C LEU A 322 14.42 34.47 -7.55
N ILE A 323 13.78 33.89 -6.53
CA ILE A 323 14.25 32.64 -5.92
C ILE A 323 13.10 31.67 -6.09
N ILE A 324 13.32 30.60 -6.86
CA ILE A 324 12.25 29.67 -7.22
C ILE A 324 12.66 28.22 -6.95
N PRO A 325 11.75 27.41 -6.38
CA PRO A 325 11.98 25.98 -6.28
C PRO A 325 11.82 25.32 -7.65
N SER A 326 12.90 24.72 -8.14
CA SER A 326 12.83 23.60 -9.09
C SER A 326 12.61 22.30 -8.28
N THR A 327 12.91 21.15 -8.86
CA THR A 327 12.72 19.82 -8.24
C THR A 327 13.89 18.91 -8.56
N SER A 328 14.24 17.98 -7.67
CA SER A 328 15.17 16.90 -7.99
C SER A 328 14.62 15.99 -9.11
N GLU A 329 13.31 15.99 -9.36
CA GLU A 329 12.72 15.18 -10.43
C GLU A 329 13.11 15.62 -11.84
N VAL A 330 13.70 16.81 -12.04
CA VAL A 330 14.19 17.24 -13.36
C VAL A 330 15.30 16.34 -13.89
N TYR A 331 16.05 15.67 -13.01
CA TYR A 331 17.08 14.70 -13.40
C TYR A 331 16.48 13.39 -13.93
N GLY A 332 15.22 13.09 -13.58
CA GLY A 332 14.49 11.92 -14.02
C GLY A 332 15.22 10.60 -13.75
N MET A 333 15.60 9.89 -14.81
CA MET A 333 16.31 8.61 -14.77
C MET A 333 17.83 8.76 -15.00
N CYS A 334 18.40 9.93 -14.70
CA CYS A 334 19.84 10.17 -14.84
C CYS A 334 20.67 9.04 -14.22
N HIS A 335 21.70 8.60 -14.93
CA HIS A 335 22.64 7.58 -14.48
C HIS A 335 23.88 8.25 -13.88
N GLY A 336 24.27 7.84 -12.68
CA GLY A 336 25.42 8.39 -11.97
C GLY A 336 25.23 8.27 -10.46
N ASP A 337 26.33 8.23 -9.72
CA ASP A 337 26.30 8.17 -8.26
C ASP A 337 25.99 9.54 -7.62
N GLU A 338 26.23 10.63 -8.36
CA GLU A 338 25.97 12.02 -7.96
C GLU A 338 25.19 12.77 -9.04
N LEU A 339 24.34 13.71 -8.62
CA LEU A 339 23.52 14.56 -9.48
C LEU A 339 24.05 15.99 -9.44
N ASP A 340 24.72 16.39 -10.52
CA ASP A 340 25.29 17.72 -10.74
C ASP A 340 24.30 18.66 -11.45
N THR A 341 24.18 19.91 -10.97
CA THR A 341 23.20 20.88 -11.50
C THR A 341 23.50 21.41 -12.89
N GLU A 342 24.78 21.40 -13.29
CA GLU A 342 25.27 21.96 -14.56
C GLU A 342 25.54 20.87 -15.60
N GLU A 343 26.05 19.72 -15.17
CA GLU A 343 26.58 18.70 -16.10
C GLU A 343 25.67 17.48 -16.29
N SER A 344 24.77 17.19 -15.34
CA SER A 344 23.99 15.96 -15.39
C SER A 344 22.94 15.96 -16.51
N GLN A 345 22.83 14.84 -17.20
CA GLN A 345 21.81 14.65 -18.21
C GLN A 345 20.43 14.51 -17.58
N LEU A 346 19.43 15.12 -18.21
CA LEU A 346 18.05 15.11 -17.74
C LEU A 346 17.27 14.08 -18.58
N ILE A 347 17.03 12.89 -18.01
CA ILE A 347 16.52 11.72 -18.76
C ILE A 347 15.07 11.44 -18.36
N CYS A 348 14.12 11.70 -19.27
CA CYS A 348 12.69 11.37 -19.09
C CYS A 348 12.28 10.16 -19.93
N GLY A 349 11.18 9.51 -19.56
CA GLY A 349 10.59 8.42 -20.34
C GLY A 349 9.78 8.88 -21.55
N PRO A 350 9.21 7.93 -22.32
CA PRO A 350 8.41 8.24 -23.51
C PRO A 350 7.18 9.10 -23.20
N VAL A 351 6.71 9.89 -24.18
CA VAL A 351 5.55 10.80 -24.05
C VAL A 351 4.29 10.13 -23.47
N LYS A 352 4.05 8.86 -23.81
CA LYS A 352 2.91 8.08 -23.27
C LYS A 352 2.98 7.80 -21.76
N LYS A 353 4.08 8.14 -21.09
CA LYS A 353 4.24 8.03 -19.64
C LYS A 353 4.04 9.42 -19.04
N SER A 354 2.78 9.76 -18.82
CA SER A 354 2.29 11.05 -18.33
C SER A 354 2.96 11.52 -17.04
N ARG A 355 3.42 10.63 -16.16
CA ARG A 355 4.20 10.98 -14.95
C ARG A 355 5.37 11.95 -15.20
N TRP A 356 5.97 11.93 -16.40
CA TRP A 356 7.09 12.81 -16.72
C TRP A 356 6.68 14.26 -17.00
N ILE A 357 5.39 14.57 -17.13
CA ILE A 357 4.93 15.94 -17.39
C ILE A 357 5.35 16.92 -16.30
N TYR A 358 5.39 16.49 -15.03
CA TYR A 358 5.85 17.31 -13.92
C TYR A 358 7.32 17.70 -14.09
N SER A 359 8.19 16.70 -14.26
CA SER A 359 9.62 16.88 -14.51
C SER A 359 9.89 17.77 -15.74
N CYS A 360 9.22 17.49 -16.87
CA CYS A 360 9.35 18.28 -18.09
C CYS A 360 8.85 19.72 -17.93
N SER A 361 7.76 19.94 -17.18
CA SER A 361 7.20 21.28 -16.92
C SER A 361 8.17 22.12 -16.10
N LYS A 362 8.70 21.56 -15.00
CA LYS A 362 9.71 22.22 -14.16
C LYS A 362 11.01 22.48 -14.92
N GLN A 363 11.46 21.51 -15.72
CA GLN A 363 12.64 21.67 -16.58
C GLN A 363 12.46 22.79 -17.62
N LEU A 364 11.29 22.88 -18.27
CA LEU A 364 11.01 23.94 -19.23
C LEU A 364 10.98 25.31 -18.54
N LEU A 365 10.39 25.40 -17.35
CA LEU A 365 10.38 26.62 -16.55
C LEU A 365 11.81 27.06 -16.19
N ASP A 366 12.67 26.14 -15.72
CA ASP A 366 14.08 26.40 -15.43
C ASP A 366 14.79 27.03 -16.64
N ARG A 367 14.56 26.48 -17.85
CA ARG A 367 15.15 27.00 -19.10
C ARG A 367 14.62 28.39 -19.48
N VAL A 368 13.33 28.63 -19.29
CA VAL A 368 12.72 29.96 -19.54
C VAL A 368 13.29 31.00 -18.59
N ILE A 369 13.47 30.66 -17.31
CA ILE A 369 14.10 31.54 -16.32
C ILE A 369 15.54 31.84 -16.70
N PHE A 370 16.30 30.84 -17.15
CA PHE A 370 17.66 31.05 -17.65
C PHE A 370 17.69 32.00 -18.85
N GLY A 371 16.70 31.89 -19.75
CA GLY A 371 16.50 32.84 -20.85
C GLY A 371 16.27 34.27 -20.37
N TYR A 372 15.40 34.49 -19.38
CA TYR A 372 15.23 35.79 -18.73
C TYR A 372 16.50 36.28 -18.03
N GLY A 373 17.29 35.36 -17.47
CA GLY A 373 18.60 35.65 -16.89
C GLY A 373 19.57 36.24 -17.89
N ALA A 374 19.59 35.72 -19.11
CA ALA A 374 20.38 36.29 -20.21
C ALA A 374 19.91 37.70 -20.61
N GLU A 375 18.64 38.04 -20.34
CA GLU A 375 18.08 39.39 -20.49
C GLU A 375 18.21 40.27 -19.23
N GLY A 376 18.94 39.81 -18.20
CA GLY A 376 19.30 40.59 -17.01
C GLY A 376 18.40 40.36 -15.78
N LEU A 377 17.59 39.31 -15.75
CA LEU A 377 16.91 38.89 -14.52
C LEU A 377 17.93 38.32 -13.51
N ASP A 378 17.92 38.83 -12.28
CA ASP A 378 18.64 38.21 -11.14
C ASP A 378 17.82 37.05 -10.58
N PHE A 379 18.38 35.83 -10.61
CA PHE A 379 17.65 34.64 -10.18
C PHE A 379 18.52 33.60 -9.45
N THR A 380 17.85 32.74 -8.70
CA THR A 380 18.42 31.51 -8.14
C THR A 380 17.39 30.40 -8.25
N ILE A 381 17.77 29.30 -8.89
CA ILE A 381 16.99 28.06 -8.92
C ILE A 381 17.59 27.13 -7.87
N PHE A 382 16.75 26.57 -7.00
CA PHE A 382 17.17 25.55 -6.04
C PHE A 382 16.36 24.26 -6.22
N ARG A 383 17.00 23.11 -5.98
CA ARG A 383 16.40 21.78 -6.16
C ARG A 383 16.42 21.04 -4.82
N PRO A 384 15.29 20.98 -4.09
CA PRO A 384 15.23 20.24 -2.84
C PRO A 384 15.33 18.74 -3.11
N PHE A 385 16.11 18.04 -2.27
CA PHE A 385 16.24 16.58 -2.28
C PHE A 385 15.67 16.03 -0.99
N ASN A 386 14.48 15.41 -1.08
CA ASN A 386 13.83 14.72 0.04
C ASN A 386 13.92 15.51 1.36
N TRP A 387 13.57 16.79 1.33
CA TRP A 387 13.57 17.61 2.55
C TRP A 387 12.59 17.00 3.54
N ILE A 388 13.07 16.66 4.74
CA ILE A 388 12.27 16.05 5.80
C ILE A 388 12.37 16.93 7.05
N GLY A 389 11.22 17.27 7.62
CA GLY A 389 11.13 18.02 8.86
C GLY A 389 9.69 18.28 9.32
N PRO A 390 9.52 18.85 10.53
CA PRO A 390 8.21 19.30 11.01
C PRO A 390 7.57 20.31 10.04
N GLY A 391 6.28 20.17 9.73
CA GLY A 391 5.59 21.04 8.75
C GLY A 391 5.78 20.64 7.29
N LEU A 392 6.41 19.48 7.01
CA LEU A 392 6.16 18.72 5.77
C LEU A 392 4.66 18.61 5.54
N ASP A 393 4.22 18.66 4.28
CA ASP A 393 2.82 18.47 3.87
C ASP A 393 2.24 17.19 4.51
N SER A 394 1.65 17.42 5.68
CA SER A 394 0.87 16.53 6.50
C SER A 394 -0.51 17.16 6.52
N VAL A 395 -1.55 16.34 6.43
CA VAL A 395 -2.96 16.76 6.30
C VAL A 395 -3.40 17.75 7.39
N PHE A 396 -2.65 17.88 8.47
CA PHE A 396 -2.96 18.77 9.59
C PHE A 396 -2.38 20.19 9.50
N THR A 397 -1.49 20.49 8.53
CA THR A 397 -0.75 21.77 8.54
C THR A 397 -1.36 22.88 7.68
N CYS A 398 -2.36 22.57 6.83
CA CYS A 398 -2.96 23.58 5.94
C CYS A 398 -4.13 24.38 6.56
N TYR A 399 -4.50 24.16 7.83
CA TYR A 399 -5.65 24.84 8.46
C TYR A 399 -5.34 25.73 9.66
N SER A 400 -4.06 26.02 9.98
CA SER A 400 -3.73 26.83 11.18
C SER A 400 -2.91 28.10 10.94
N LEU A 401 -2.75 28.56 9.70
CA LEU A 401 -2.29 29.94 9.43
C LEU A 401 -3.43 30.81 8.88
N GLY A 402 -4.57 30.73 9.57
CA GLY A 402 -5.53 31.82 9.60
C GLY A 402 -5.08 32.85 10.63
N TRP A 403 -4.64 34.02 10.16
CA TRP A 403 -4.72 35.30 10.88
C TRP A 403 -4.18 35.32 12.32
N ILE A 404 -2.87 35.53 12.48
CA ILE A 404 -2.40 36.28 13.65
C ILE A 404 -2.75 37.74 13.37
N ASN A 405 -3.84 38.19 14.00
CA ASN A 405 -4.23 39.59 14.10
C ASN A 405 -3.02 40.43 14.51
N GLY A 406 -2.81 41.51 13.77
CA GLY A 406 -1.90 42.56 14.18
C GLY A 406 -2.30 43.11 15.54
N GLN A 407 -1.28 43.43 16.34
CA GLN A 407 -1.37 44.55 17.26
C GLN A 407 -1.92 45.76 16.48
N PHE A 408 -2.88 46.50 17.02
CA PHE A 408 -3.09 46.75 18.46
C PHE A 408 -4.08 45.83 19.17
#